data_AF-A0A175QBX9-F1
#
_entry.id   AF-A0A175QBX9-F1
#
_cell.length_a   1.000
_cell.length_b   1.000
_cell.length_c   1.000
_cell.angle_alpha   90.00
_cell.angle_beta   90.00
_cell.angle_gamma   90.00
#
_symmetry.space_group_name_H-M   'P 1'
#
loop_
_entity.id
_entity.type
_entity.pdbx_description
1 polymer ?
#
loop_
_entity_poly.entity_id
_entity_poly.type
_entity_poly.pdbx_seq_one_letter_code
_entity_poly.pdbx_strand_id
1 'polypeptide(L)'
;RNSSLFYTTAKVAPPVAMLMLVREMFKQRGMRIKLRIGAQIPFAHWHDGHTPGKELAKRVRKHVYRLGQGKKGLFQTESAIALAEDRAELKKALLQSELLGTTTDGKQIYLWRRNGATWVPILRELGRLREIAFRAVGEGSGRRRDLDSYDDDYYHLILWDDAELEIVGAYRFIPGGEQLERRGMEGLYSHSLFHYDERMIPILRQGIELGRSFI
;
A
#
# COMPACT_ATOMS: atom_id res chain seq x y z
N ARG A 1 6.50 -10.11 -34.83
CA ARG A 1 5.77 -10.96 -35.80
C ARG A 1 6.48 -10.79 -37.14
N ASN A 2 6.95 -11.86 -37.79
CA ASN A 2 7.77 -11.77 -39.01
C ASN A 2 6.94 -11.32 -40.21
N SER A 3 7.58 -10.75 -41.23
CA SER A 3 6.90 -10.28 -42.45
C SER A 3 6.23 -11.42 -43.23
N SER A 4 5.15 -11.12 -43.95
CA SER A 4 4.50 -12.07 -44.87
C SER A 4 5.48 -12.63 -45.90
N LEU A 5 6.43 -11.80 -46.34
CA LEU A 5 7.48 -12.17 -47.30
C LEU A 5 8.41 -13.26 -46.75
N PHE A 6 8.75 -13.22 -45.46
CA PHE A 6 9.52 -14.30 -44.82
C PHE A 6 8.77 -15.63 -44.86
N TYR A 7 7.47 -15.62 -44.54
CA TYR A 7 6.67 -16.85 -44.52
C TYR A 7 6.45 -17.44 -45.92
N THR A 8 6.32 -16.60 -46.96
CA THR A 8 6.23 -17.08 -48.34
C THR A 8 7.58 -17.62 -48.82
N THR A 9 8.69 -16.95 -48.52
CA THR A 9 10.03 -17.41 -48.91
C THR A 9 10.42 -18.69 -48.18
N ALA A 10 10.04 -18.87 -46.91
CA ALA A 10 10.28 -20.10 -46.16
C ALA A 10 9.59 -21.33 -46.75
N LYS A 11 8.45 -21.16 -47.43
CA LYS A 11 7.73 -22.25 -48.11
C LYS A 11 8.34 -22.62 -49.46
N VAL A 12 8.95 -21.67 -50.17
CA VAL A 12 9.46 -21.85 -51.53
C VAL A 12 10.96 -22.16 -51.57
N ALA A 13 11.75 -21.49 -50.71
CA ALA A 13 13.21 -21.62 -50.68
C ALA A 13 13.74 -21.48 -49.23
N PRO A 14 13.80 -22.59 -48.47
CA PRO A 14 14.23 -22.59 -47.07
C PRO A 14 15.61 -21.97 -46.79
N PRO A 15 16.66 -22.19 -47.61
CA PRO A 15 17.98 -21.60 -47.36
C PRO A 15 17.98 -20.06 -47.47
N VAL A 16 17.18 -19.51 -48.40
CA VAL A 16 17.05 -18.06 -48.61
C VAL A 16 16.27 -17.42 -47.47
N ALA A 17 15.26 -18.11 -46.94
CA ALA A 17 14.55 -17.66 -45.75
C ALA A 17 15.48 -17.57 -44.52
N MET A 18 16.46 -18.46 -44.40
CA MET A 18 17.46 -18.43 -43.32
C MET A 18 18.34 -17.17 -43.40
N LEU A 19 18.74 -16.74 -44.61
CA LEU A 19 19.44 -15.46 -44.82
C LEU A 19 18.56 -14.24 -44.50
N MET A 20 17.26 -14.33 -44.80
CA MET A 20 16.28 -13.30 -44.45
C MET A 20 15.97 -13.21 -42.96
N LEU A 21 16.22 -14.28 -42.20
CA LEU A 21 16.01 -14.33 -40.75
C LEU A 21 16.81 -13.23 -40.05
N VAL A 22 18.07 -13.03 -40.47
CA VAL A 22 18.95 -11.97 -39.94
C VAL A 22 18.28 -10.60 -40.11
N ARG A 23 17.72 -10.31 -41.29
CA ARG A 23 17.01 -9.06 -41.57
C ARG A 23 15.72 -8.92 -40.76
N GLU A 24 14.97 -10.00 -40.56
CA GLU A 24 13.76 -10.00 -39.72
C GLU A 24 14.10 -9.82 -38.23
N MET A 25 15.22 -10.37 -37.74
CA MET A 25 15.72 -10.13 -36.39
C MET A 25 16.15 -8.66 -36.21
N PHE A 26 16.83 -8.07 -37.19
CA PHE A 26 17.17 -6.65 -37.18
C PHE A 26 15.94 -5.73 -37.25
N LYS A 27 14.85 -6.13 -37.92
CA LYS A 27 13.57 -5.41 -37.86
C LYS A 27 12.95 -5.36 -36.46
N GLN A 28 13.28 -6.33 -35.60
CA GLN A 28 12.83 -6.35 -34.21
C GLN A 28 13.83 -5.69 -33.25
N ARG A 29 14.96 -5.17 -33.77
CA ARG A 29 15.97 -4.47 -32.96
C ARG A 29 15.36 -3.18 -32.41
N GLY A 30 15.40 -3.04 -31.08
CA GLY A 30 14.77 -1.91 -30.39
C GLY A 30 13.27 -2.06 -30.12
N MET A 31 12.66 -3.23 -30.39
CA MET A 31 11.29 -3.50 -29.96
C MET A 31 11.18 -3.42 -28.44
N ARG A 32 10.21 -2.63 -27.98
CA ARG A 32 9.91 -2.47 -26.55
C ARG A 32 8.80 -3.45 -26.17
N ILE A 33 9.08 -4.33 -25.20
CA ILE A 33 8.05 -5.17 -24.60
C ILE A 33 7.41 -4.35 -23.48
N LYS A 34 6.11 -4.05 -23.61
CA LYS A 34 5.34 -3.43 -22.54
C LYS A 34 4.80 -4.52 -21.61
N LEU A 35 5.44 -4.67 -20.46
CA LEU A 35 4.95 -5.55 -19.39
C LEU A 35 3.97 -4.77 -18.52
N ARG A 36 2.87 -5.43 -18.12
CA ARG A 36 1.93 -4.90 -17.13
C ARG A 36 1.75 -5.92 -16.03
N ILE A 37 2.18 -5.56 -14.83
CA ILE A 37 2.06 -6.39 -13.64
C ILE A 37 0.81 -5.93 -12.88
N GLY A 38 -0.03 -6.89 -12.52
CA GLY A 38 -1.26 -6.66 -11.77
C GLY A 38 -1.03 -6.67 -10.27
N ALA A 39 -2.05 -6.27 -9.53
CA ALA A 39 -2.11 -6.46 -8.09
C ALA A 39 -2.34 -7.95 -7.74
N GLN A 40 -1.97 -8.34 -6.51
CA GLN A 40 -2.13 -9.71 -6.03
C GLN A 40 -3.63 -10.04 -5.89
N ILE A 41 -4.03 -11.28 -6.20
CA ILE A 41 -5.38 -11.78 -5.92
C ILE A 41 -5.30 -12.62 -4.63
N PRO A 42 -5.85 -12.15 -3.50
CA PRO A 42 -5.77 -12.89 -2.23
C PRO A 42 -6.58 -14.18 -2.27
N PHE A 43 -6.14 -15.19 -1.52
CA PHE A 43 -6.76 -16.52 -1.47
C PHE A 43 -8.27 -16.46 -1.20
N ALA A 44 -8.68 -15.67 -0.22
CA ALA A 44 -10.07 -15.49 0.18
C ALA A 44 -10.99 -14.97 -0.95
N HIS A 45 -10.44 -14.28 -1.95
CA HIS A 45 -11.24 -13.68 -3.03
C HIS A 45 -11.39 -14.56 -4.28
N TRP A 46 -10.66 -15.67 -4.36
CA TRP A 46 -10.78 -16.60 -5.49
C TRP A 46 -11.13 -18.02 -5.09
N HIS A 47 -10.88 -18.42 -3.85
CA HIS A 47 -11.22 -19.74 -3.35
C HIS A 47 -12.56 -19.72 -2.59
N ASP A 48 -13.58 -20.36 -3.16
CA ASP A 48 -14.91 -20.53 -2.55
C ASP A 48 -15.20 -21.97 -2.12
N GLY A 49 -14.28 -22.92 -2.36
CA GLY A 49 -14.42 -24.34 -2.02
C GLY A 49 -15.35 -25.15 -2.94
N HIS A 50 -16.07 -24.50 -3.85
CA HIS A 50 -17.13 -25.14 -4.66
C HIS A 50 -16.90 -24.99 -6.17
N THR A 51 -16.16 -23.97 -6.61
CA THR A 51 -15.86 -23.74 -8.03
C THR A 51 -14.84 -24.75 -8.56
N PRO A 52 -15.15 -25.51 -9.63
CA PRO A 52 -14.19 -26.43 -10.25
C PRO A 52 -12.94 -25.70 -10.78
N GLY A 53 -11.78 -26.33 -10.61
CA GLY A 53 -10.48 -25.72 -10.99
C GLY A 53 -10.39 -25.25 -12.44
N LYS A 54 -11.05 -25.93 -13.39
CA LYS A 54 -11.09 -25.53 -14.81
C LYS A 54 -11.81 -24.19 -15.02
N GLU A 55 -12.89 -23.96 -14.29
CA GLU A 55 -13.65 -22.71 -14.36
C GLU A 55 -12.87 -21.57 -13.70
N LEU A 56 -12.25 -21.85 -12.55
CA LEU A 56 -11.37 -20.90 -11.87
C LEU A 56 -10.21 -20.46 -12.76
N ALA A 57 -9.51 -21.41 -13.40
CA ALA A 57 -8.43 -21.11 -14.34
C ALA A 57 -8.90 -20.22 -15.52
N LYS A 58 -10.12 -20.47 -16.03
CA LYS A 58 -10.73 -19.62 -17.08
C LYS A 58 -11.01 -18.20 -16.58
N ARG A 59 -11.47 -18.04 -15.35
CA ARG A 59 -11.69 -16.72 -14.72
C ARG A 59 -10.38 -15.97 -14.50
N VAL A 60 -9.35 -16.63 -13.95
CA VAL A 60 -8.00 -16.07 -13.76
C VAL A 60 -7.41 -15.65 -15.11
N ARG A 61 -7.50 -16.50 -16.12
CA ARG A 61 -7.08 -16.16 -17.49
C ARG A 61 -7.78 -14.88 -17.98
N LYS A 62 -9.11 -14.82 -17.88
CA LYS A 62 -9.89 -13.63 -18.31
C LYS A 62 -9.51 -12.37 -17.52
N HIS A 63 -9.18 -12.49 -16.23
CA HIS A 63 -8.66 -11.39 -15.42
C HIS A 63 -7.33 -10.86 -16.00
N VAL A 64 -6.37 -11.75 -16.28
CA VAL A 64 -5.04 -11.36 -16.81
C VAL A 64 -5.14 -10.71 -18.19
N TYR A 65 -5.99 -11.22 -19.09
CA TYR A 65 -6.20 -10.56 -20.40
C TYR A 65 -6.85 -9.18 -20.25
N ARG A 66 -7.78 -8.99 -19.30
CA ARG A 66 -8.38 -7.68 -19.02
C ARG A 66 -7.35 -6.69 -18.48
N LEU A 67 -6.43 -7.13 -17.64
CA LEU A 67 -5.29 -6.33 -17.18
C LEU A 67 -4.49 -5.79 -18.37
N GLY A 68 -4.11 -6.65 -19.33
CA GLY A 68 -3.41 -6.24 -20.56
C GLY A 68 -4.19 -5.22 -21.41
N GLN A 69 -5.52 -5.29 -21.39
CA GLN A 69 -6.42 -4.34 -22.07
C GLN A 69 -6.71 -3.06 -21.26
N GLY A 70 -6.23 -2.95 -20.02
CA GLY A 70 -6.56 -1.83 -19.13
C GLY A 70 -8.00 -1.80 -18.63
N LYS A 71 -8.69 -2.93 -18.67
CA LYS A 71 -10.05 -3.07 -18.13
C LYS A 71 -9.99 -3.49 -16.67
N LYS A 72 -11.04 -3.16 -15.91
CA LYS A 72 -11.22 -3.61 -14.51
C LYS A 72 -11.16 -5.15 -14.44
N GLY A 73 -10.39 -5.65 -13.47
CA GLY A 73 -10.25 -7.08 -13.19
C GLY A 73 -11.57 -7.73 -12.77
N LEU A 74 -11.57 -9.07 -12.73
CA LEU A 74 -12.70 -9.89 -12.26
C LEU A 74 -12.63 -10.27 -10.78
N PHE A 75 -11.49 -10.02 -10.15
CA PHE A 75 -11.25 -10.36 -8.76
C PHE A 75 -10.94 -9.06 -8.02
N GLN A 76 -11.27 -9.04 -6.73
CA GLN A 76 -10.70 -8.05 -5.82
C GLN A 76 -9.20 -8.35 -5.67
N THR A 77 -8.40 -7.31 -5.72
CA THR A 77 -6.95 -7.40 -5.74
C THR A 77 -6.36 -6.41 -4.76
N GLU A 78 -5.24 -6.80 -4.16
CA GLU A 78 -4.50 -5.97 -3.24
C GLU A 78 -3.18 -5.53 -3.88
N SER A 79 -2.87 -4.24 -3.74
CA SER A 79 -1.58 -3.71 -4.17
C SER A 79 -0.46 -4.31 -3.32
N ALA A 80 0.71 -4.49 -3.94
CA ALA A 80 1.91 -4.87 -3.19
C ALA A 80 2.17 -3.83 -2.09
N ILE A 81 2.40 -4.31 -0.86
CA ILE A 81 2.78 -3.45 0.26
C ILE A 81 4.07 -2.72 -0.11
N ALA A 82 4.19 -1.46 0.32
CA ALA A 82 5.39 -0.69 0.07
C ALA A 82 6.64 -1.35 0.68
N LEU A 83 7.80 -1.05 0.11
CA LEU A 83 9.08 -1.40 0.71
C LEU A 83 9.26 -0.62 2.02
N ALA A 84 10.02 -1.21 2.95
CA ALA A 84 10.40 -0.55 4.18
C ALA A 84 11.15 0.75 3.91
N GLU A 85 10.92 1.76 4.75
CA GLU A 85 11.73 2.96 4.76
C GLU A 85 13.11 2.67 5.37
N ASP A 86 14.09 3.55 5.12
CA ASP A 86 15.45 3.36 5.60
C ASP A 86 15.54 3.44 7.13
N ARG A 87 16.14 2.43 7.76
CA ARG A 87 16.21 2.31 9.23
C ARG A 87 17.00 3.44 9.88
N ALA A 88 18.07 3.91 9.23
CA ALA A 88 18.87 5.01 9.77
C ALA A 88 18.11 6.33 9.66
N GLU A 89 17.37 6.55 8.57
CA GLU A 89 16.47 7.71 8.46
C GLU A 89 15.35 7.68 9.49
N LEU A 90 14.74 6.53 9.73
CA LEU A 90 13.70 6.35 10.75
C LEU A 90 14.25 6.68 12.15
N LYS A 91 15.39 6.09 12.53
CA LYS A 91 16.04 6.39 13.81
C LYS A 91 16.34 7.87 13.95
N LYS A 92 16.91 8.49 12.92
CA LYS A 92 17.22 9.93 12.92
C LYS A 92 15.98 10.79 13.11
N ALA A 93 14.87 10.46 12.44
CA ALA A 93 13.63 11.18 12.58
C ALA A 93 13.00 10.99 13.98
N LEU A 94 13.08 9.78 14.54
CA LEU A 94 12.57 9.48 15.89
C LEU A 94 13.38 10.20 16.98
N LEU A 95 14.70 10.28 16.84
CA LEU A 95 15.55 11.03 17.79
C LEU A 95 15.26 12.53 17.82
N GLN A 96 14.61 13.08 16.79
CA GLN A 96 14.12 14.47 16.76
C GLN A 96 12.71 14.62 17.34
N SER A 97 12.07 13.51 17.70
CA SER A 97 10.73 13.45 18.29
C SER A 97 10.80 13.46 19.81
N GLU A 98 9.69 13.75 20.46
CA GLU A 98 9.62 13.74 21.91
C GLU A 98 9.70 12.30 22.44
N LEU A 99 10.67 12.02 23.32
CA LEU A 99 10.78 10.75 24.02
C LEU A 99 9.91 10.81 25.29
N LEU A 100 8.85 10.00 25.33
CA LEU A 100 7.95 9.95 26.48
C LEU A 100 8.43 8.98 27.56
N GLY A 101 9.17 7.95 27.19
CA GLY A 101 9.67 6.98 28.16
C GLY A 101 10.27 5.73 27.54
N THR A 102 10.53 4.75 28.40
CA THR A 102 11.09 3.44 28.04
C THR A 102 10.29 2.36 28.75
N THR A 103 9.97 1.28 28.05
CA THR A 103 9.28 0.11 28.60
C THR A 103 10.23 -0.74 29.45
N THR A 104 9.67 -1.70 30.18
CA THR A 104 10.45 -2.62 31.03
C THR A 104 11.39 -3.53 30.23
N ASP A 105 11.09 -3.79 28.96
CA ASP A 105 11.93 -4.54 28.03
C ASP A 105 12.86 -3.67 27.17
N GLY A 106 13.00 -2.39 27.51
CA GLY A 106 14.00 -1.49 26.90
C GLY A 106 13.57 -0.80 25.61
N LYS A 107 12.32 -0.97 25.16
CA LYS A 107 11.77 -0.27 23.98
C LYS A 107 11.46 1.17 24.32
N GLN A 108 11.63 2.07 23.36
CA GLN A 108 11.46 3.51 23.53
C GLN A 108 10.10 3.95 23.01
N ILE A 109 9.44 4.85 23.75
CA ILE A 109 8.13 5.40 23.37
C ILE A 109 8.32 6.83 22.90
N TYR A 110 8.10 7.07 21.62
CA TYR A 110 8.20 8.39 21.00
C TYR A 110 6.81 8.94 20.69
N LEU A 111 6.66 10.26 20.83
CA LEU A 111 5.52 11.00 20.34
C LEU A 111 5.91 11.78 19.09
N TRP A 112 5.28 11.46 17.97
CA TRP A 112 5.54 12.11 16.69
C TRP A 112 4.26 12.69 16.07
N ARG A 113 4.42 13.80 15.36
CA ARG A 113 3.38 14.41 14.53
C ARG A 113 4.04 15.08 13.33
N ARG A 114 3.37 15.13 12.18
CA ARG A 114 3.94 15.68 10.95
C ARG A 114 4.38 17.14 11.09
N ASN A 115 3.57 17.98 11.74
CA ASN A 115 3.85 19.40 12.00
C ASN A 115 4.39 20.17 10.77
N GLY A 116 3.81 19.91 9.59
CA GLY A 116 4.21 20.58 8.33
C GLY A 116 5.48 20.05 7.68
N ALA A 117 6.09 18.97 8.19
CA ALA A 117 7.25 18.34 7.57
C ALA A 117 6.95 17.87 6.13
N THR A 118 7.82 18.26 5.20
CA THR A 118 7.74 17.85 3.79
C THR A 118 8.21 16.41 3.61
N TRP A 119 9.24 16.00 4.35
CA TRP A 119 9.77 14.63 4.37
C TRP A 119 9.24 13.88 5.60
N VAL A 120 8.58 12.75 5.39
CA VAL A 120 7.83 12.02 6.44
C VAL A 120 8.12 10.50 6.43
N PRO A 121 9.38 10.06 6.67
CA PRO A 121 9.74 8.65 6.65
C PRO A 121 8.95 7.85 7.70
N ILE A 122 8.76 8.43 8.89
CA ILE A 122 7.97 7.83 9.98
C ILE A 122 6.53 7.53 9.50
N LEU A 123 5.82 8.52 8.96
CA LEU A 123 4.42 8.33 8.55
C LEU A 123 4.30 7.28 7.44
N ARG A 124 5.24 7.26 6.50
CA ARG A 124 5.27 6.29 5.41
C ARG A 124 5.51 4.87 5.91
N GLU A 125 6.34 4.72 6.93
CA GLU A 125 6.60 3.43 7.57
C GLU A 125 5.42 2.98 8.42
N LEU A 126 4.81 3.88 9.20
CA LEU A 126 3.57 3.59 9.94
C LEU A 126 2.47 3.08 9.02
N GLY A 127 2.26 3.72 7.87
CA GLY A 127 1.28 3.26 6.88
C GLY A 127 1.62 1.90 6.28
N ARG A 128 2.92 1.57 6.14
CA ARG A 128 3.37 0.25 5.67
C ARG A 128 3.08 -0.82 6.72
N LEU A 129 3.46 -0.58 7.97
CA LEU A 129 3.30 -1.52 9.07
C LEU A 129 1.83 -1.74 9.42
N ARG A 130 1.00 -0.68 9.41
CA ARG A 130 -0.45 -0.80 9.51
C ARG A 130 -1.03 -1.70 8.43
N GLU A 131 -0.62 -1.50 7.17
CA GLU A 131 -1.10 -2.35 6.08
C GLU A 131 -0.70 -3.82 6.28
N ILE A 132 0.50 -4.09 6.79
CA ILE A 132 0.94 -5.46 7.11
C ILE A 132 0.06 -6.07 8.20
N ALA A 133 -0.07 -5.37 9.33
CA ALA A 133 -0.81 -5.86 10.49
C ALA A 133 -2.30 -6.08 10.17
N PHE A 134 -2.95 -5.08 9.57
CA PHE A 134 -4.38 -5.15 9.28
C PHE A 134 -4.71 -6.12 8.14
N ARG A 135 -3.86 -6.22 7.10
CA ARG A 135 -4.09 -7.19 6.02
C ARG A 135 -3.96 -8.64 6.52
N ALA A 136 -3.10 -8.90 7.50
CA ALA A 136 -2.98 -10.23 8.10
C ALA A 136 -4.27 -10.70 8.79
N VAL A 137 -5.09 -9.78 9.29
CA VAL A 137 -6.39 -10.06 9.93
C VAL A 137 -7.59 -9.76 9.04
N GLY A 138 -7.38 -9.41 7.76
CA GLY A 138 -8.46 -9.13 6.80
C GLY A 138 -9.05 -7.71 6.84
N GLU A 139 -8.49 -6.81 7.64
CA GLU A 139 -8.92 -5.41 7.83
C GLU A 139 -8.02 -4.39 7.09
N GLY A 140 -7.11 -4.88 6.24
CA GLY A 140 -6.18 -4.07 5.48
C GLY A 140 -6.86 -3.17 4.45
N SER A 141 -6.23 -2.06 4.09
CA SER A 141 -6.78 -1.15 3.08
C SER A 141 -6.69 -1.73 1.65
N GLY A 142 -5.86 -2.76 1.45
CA GLY A 142 -5.52 -3.33 0.15
C GLY A 142 -4.63 -2.42 -0.70
N ARG A 143 -4.19 -1.28 -0.14
CA ARG A 143 -3.30 -0.30 -0.79
C ARG A 143 -1.84 -0.60 -0.47
N ARG A 144 -0.93 0.20 -1.02
CA ARG A 144 0.52 0.07 -0.73
C ARG A 144 0.88 0.46 0.70
N ARG A 145 0.11 1.40 1.28
CA ARG A 145 0.22 1.92 2.65
C ARG A 145 -1.19 2.25 3.13
N ASP A 146 -1.47 1.94 4.38
CA ASP A 146 -2.68 2.33 5.09
C ASP A 146 -2.50 3.74 5.67
N LEU A 147 -2.74 4.75 4.83
CA LEU A 147 -2.73 6.16 5.20
C LEU A 147 -4.02 6.86 4.72
N ASP A 148 -4.50 7.79 5.52
CA ASP A 148 -5.63 8.67 5.26
C ASP A 148 -5.23 10.16 5.46
N SER A 149 -6.18 11.07 5.23
CA SER A 149 -5.94 12.52 5.36
C SER A 149 -5.77 13.00 6.80
N TYR A 150 -6.18 12.21 7.78
CA TYR A 150 -6.12 12.54 9.20
C TYR A 150 -4.73 12.26 9.77
N ASP A 151 -4.00 11.29 9.20
CA ASP A 151 -2.64 10.92 9.63
C ASP A 151 -1.65 12.09 9.69
N ASP A 152 -1.86 13.15 8.90
CA ASP A 152 -1.04 14.36 8.93
C ASP A 152 -1.29 15.25 10.16
N ASP A 153 -2.53 15.26 10.67
CA ASP A 153 -2.90 16.07 11.83
C ASP A 153 -2.76 15.31 13.13
N TYR A 154 -2.73 13.97 13.12
CA TYR A 154 -2.81 13.19 14.35
C TYR A 154 -1.44 12.99 14.99
N TYR A 155 -1.44 12.82 16.30
CA TYR A 155 -0.30 12.32 17.03
C TYR A 155 -0.17 10.81 16.79
N HIS A 156 1.08 10.38 16.67
CA HIS A 156 1.47 8.99 16.55
C HIS A 156 2.37 8.66 17.73
N LEU A 157 1.86 7.81 18.62
CA LEU A 157 2.64 7.16 19.66
C LEU A 157 3.38 5.99 19.03
N ILE A 158 4.70 5.99 19.09
CA ILE A 158 5.54 5.03 18.37
C ILE A 158 6.36 4.23 19.38
N LEU A 159 6.26 2.91 19.30
CA LEU A 159 7.09 1.99 20.06
C LEU A 159 8.28 1.55 19.19
N TRP A 160 9.47 1.96 19.59
CA TRP A 160 10.72 1.75 18.87
C TRP A 160 11.60 0.71 19.58
N ASP A 161 12.13 -0.25 18.83
CA ASP A 161 13.15 -1.17 19.29
C ASP A 161 14.53 -0.71 18.76
N ASP A 162 15.40 -0.26 19.67
CA ASP A 162 16.71 0.28 19.28
C ASP A 162 17.71 -0.82 18.89
N ALA A 163 17.50 -2.06 19.32
CA ALA A 163 18.37 -3.18 18.97
C ALA A 163 18.12 -3.64 17.53
N GLU A 164 16.85 -3.79 17.15
CA GLU A 164 16.44 -4.24 15.81
C GLU A 164 16.31 -3.11 14.79
N LEU A 165 16.31 -1.85 15.26
CA LEU A 165 16.14 -0.63 14.47
C LEU A 165 14.81 -0.62 13.71
N GLU A 166 13.72 -0.93 14.42
CA GLU A 166 12.39 -1.01 13.83
C GLU A 166 11.29 -0.47 14.75
N ILE A 167 10.19 -0.07 14.11
CA ILE A 167 8.94 0.26 14.80
C ILE A 167 8.19 -1.05 15.03
N VAL A 168 8.02 -1.43 16.28
CA VAL A 168 7.34 -2.66 16.68
C VAL A 168 5.87 -2.44 17.02
N GLY A 169 5.44 -1.18 17.13
CA GLY A 169 4.05 -0.86 17.36
C GLY A 169 3.79 0.63 17.29
N ALA A 170 2.54 1.00 17.06
CA ALA A 170 2.14 2.40 17.11
C ALA A 170 0.66 2.57 17.45
N TYR A 171 0.32 3.78 17.90
CA TYR A 171 -1.06 4.19 18.14
C TYR A 171 -1.29 5.63 17.70
N ARG A 172 -2.34 5.85 16.91
CA ARG A 172 -2.76 7.17 16.44
C ARG A 172 -3.81 7.79 17.37
N PHE A 173 -3.67 9.07 17.73
CA PHE A 173 -4.69 9.80 18.50
C PHE A 173 -4.65 11.32 18.28
N ILE A 174 -5.71 12.04 18.69
CA ILE A 174 -5.74 13.51 18.69
C ILE A 174 -6.60 14.03 19.86
N PRO A 175 -6.15 15.05 20.63
CA PRO A 175 -7.03 15.76 21.55
C PRO A 175 -8.17 16.45 20.81
N GLY A 176 -9.41 16.14 21.18
CA GLY A 176 -10.59 16.61 20.45
C GLY A 176 -10.76 18.12 20.53
N GLY A 177 -10.48 18.74 21.68
CA GLY A 177 -10.49 20.20 21.83
C GLY A 177 -9.54 20.89 20.85
N GLU A 178 -8.30 20.42 20.75
CA GLU A 178 -7.31 20.97 19.82
C GLU A 178 -7.78 20.83 18.37
N GLN A 179 -8.27 19.64 17.99
CA GLN A 179 -8.65 19.39 16.60
C GLN A 179 -9.90 20.16 16.18
N LEU A 180 -10.87 20.32 17.08
CA LEU A 180 -12.08 21.12 16.84
C LEU A 180 -11.74 22.59 16.62
N GLU A 181 -10.77 23.15 17.35
CA GLU A 181 -10.32 24.53 17.15
C GLU A 181 -9.60 24.71 15.80
N ARG A 182 -8.81 23.71 15.38
CA ARG A 182 -7.99 23.81 14.16
C ARG A 182 -8.73 23.51 12.87
N ARG A 183 -9.62 22.50 12.88
CA ARG A 183 -10.29 21.98 11.68
C ARG A 183 -11.80 21.75 11.85
N GLY A 184 -12.37 22.07 13.00
CA GLY A 184 -13.77 21.78 13.29
C GLY A 184 -14.05 20.27 13.34
N MET A 185 -15.34 19.91 13.21
CA MET A 185 -15.80 18.53 13.27
C MET A 185 -15.20 17.65 12.15
N GLU A 186 -14.98 18.23 10.96
CA GLU A 186 -14.40 17.54 9.81
C GLU A 186 -12.97 17.06 10.05
N GLY A 187 -12.27 17.63 11.04
CA GLY A 187 -10.94 17.20 11.46
C GLY A 187 -10.91 15.91 12.27
N LEU A 188 -12.07 15.44 12.78
CA LEU A 188 -12.20 14.20 13.54
C LEU A 188 -12.53 13.05 12.61
N TYR A 189 -11.77 11.96 12.66
CA TYR A 189 -12.02 10.79 11.81
C TYR A 189 -13.36 10.16 12.16
N SER A 190 -13.71 10.13 13.45
CA SER A 190 -15.00 9.59 13.89
C SER A 190 -16.20 10.34 13.32
N HIS A 191 -16.06 11.63 12.95
CA HIS A 191 -17.11 12.40 12.30
C HIS A 191 -17.43 11.89 10.88
N SER A 192 -16.48 11.21 10.23
CA SER A 192 -16.73 10.54 8.94
C SER A 192 -17.57 9.26 9.08
N LEU A 193 -17.69 8.73 10.31
CA LEU A 193 -18.41 7.50 10.64
C LEU A 193 -19.75 7.76 11.33
N PHE A 194 -19.83 8.83 12.12
CA PHE A 194 -20.98 9.14 12.95
C PHE A 194 -21.47 10.58 12.73
N HIS A 195 -22.79 10.74 12.74
CA HIS A 195 -23.41 12.06 12.80
C HIS A 195 -23.51 12.50 14.26
N TYR A 196 -22.74 13.51 14.64
CA TYR A 196 -22.77 14.08 15.97
C TYR A 196 -23.74 15.26 16.04
N ASP A 197 -24.60 15.26 17.05
CA ASP A 197 -25.37 16.44 17.39
C ASP A 197 -24.58 17.40 18.31
N GLU A 198 -25.07 18.63 18.46
CA GLU A 198 -24.40 19.70 19.21
C GLU A 198 -24.10 19.33 20.67
N ARG A 199 -24.85 18.40 21.27
CA ARG A 199 -24.66 17.98 22.67
C ARG A 199 -23.38 17.17 22.84
N MET A 200 -22.82 16.64 21.76
CA MET A 200 -21.56 15.88 21.77
C MET A 200 -20.33 16.80 21.79
N ILE A 201 -20.46 18.06 21.36
CA ILE A 201 -19.34 19.00 21.24
C ILE A 201 -18.59 19.21 22.57
N PRO A 202 -19.26 19.40 23.73
CA PRO A 202 -18.56 19.54 25.01
C PRO A 202 -17.74 18.30 25.39
N ILE A 203 -18.26 17.10 25.06
CA ILE A 203 -17.59 15.83 25.34
C ILE A 203 -16.35 15.69 24.46
N LEU A 204 -16.49 15.94 23.14
CA LEU A 204 -15.37 15.88 22.20
C LEU A 204 -14.28 16.89 22.57
N ARG A 205 -14.66 18.09 23.02
CA ARG A 205 -13.70 19.12 23.43
C ARG A 205 -12.82 18.69 24.61
N GLN A 206 -13.35 17.86 25.51
CA GLN A 206 -12.63 17.34 26.68
C GLN A 206 -12.05 15.94 26.46
N GLY A 207 -12.32 15.32 25.30
CA GLY A 207 -11.94 13.96 24.97
C GLY A 207 -10.65 13.86 24.16
N ILE A 208 -10.21 12.62 23.97
CA ILE A 208 -9.18 12.23 23.02
C ILE A 208 -9.83 11.28 22.00
N GLU A 209 -9.63 11.52 20.71
CA GLU A 209 -10.03 10.55 19.70
C GLU A 209 -8.87 9.57 19.47
N LEU A 210 -9.18 8.28 19.61
CA LEU A 210 -8.24 7.18 19.39
C LEU A 210 -8.50 6.56 18.02
N GLY A 211 -7.40 6.25 17.31
CA GLY A 211 -7.44 5.73 15.95
C GLY A 211 -7.00 4.27 15.86
N ARG A 212 -6.28 3.97 14.78
CA ARG A 212 -5.71 2.63 14.55
C ARG A 212 -4.46 2.40 15.41
N SER A 213 -4.35 1.21 16.00
CA SER A 213 -3.14 0.71 16.66
C SER A 213 -2.72 -0.64 16.08
N PHE A 214 -1.43 -0.94 16.21
CA PHE A 214 -0.87 -2.26 15.91
C PHE A 214 0.34 -2.54 16.80
N ILE A 215 0.64 -3.83 16.95
CA ILE A 215 1.85 -4.41 17.53
C ILE A 215 2.22 -5.60 16.64
#